data_AF-A0A948RKE5-F1
#
_entry.id   AF-A0A948RKE5-F1
#
_cell.length_a   1.000
_cell.length_b   1.000
_cell.length_c   1.000
_cell.angle_alpha   90.00
_cell.angle_beta   90.00
_cell.angle_gamma   90.00
#
_symmetry.space_group_name_H-M   'P 1'
#
loop_
_entity.id
_entity.type
_entity.pdbx_description
1 polymer ?
#
loop_
_entity_poly.entity_id
_entity_poly.type
_entity_poly.pdbx_seq_one_letter_code
_entity_poly.pdbx_strand_id
1 'polypeptide(L)'
;MSLARKMAPDPIYTIYTTYSFSYGWKISSDAVVAYVKERHVLARTIHGNKVHFDITDFEDIQYKLPSCDVTNVTATATVQTQIDKAISGGQLLVLLFHKIVDADADLETKYLTDDFETISNYLKTKQDAGDLEVITFSDYYDALTADWITVDPTSGLTTTEAGGTDTFTVVLTSEPTADVTIGLSSSDTTEGTVSSSSLTFTSANWSTSQTVTITGVNDNVNDGNIAYTIVTAAASSSDSNYNNLDADDVSATNSDDDAGGGGLPSGAYNPPTSPAPTPENPQGGFKVLINDGAQTANSRTVTLKLFAGSDTKRMAISRDPDFALGADTGQISYQSSYAWDLCYGQKKCPSGAYIVYVKFYTQYGQSSEVVSDMIVLGGIEAEESAEEMTKKEILFKMVEILKKVIQIYTQLIQILKG
;
A
#
# COMPACT_ATOMS: atom_id res chain seq x y z
N MET A 1 -25.40 11.44 -24.12
CA MET A 1 -26.82 11.50 -23.71
C MET A 1 -26.96 12.74 -22.85
N SER A 2 -27.77 13.71 -23.24
CA SER A 2 -27.77 15.11 -22.74
C SER A 2 -29.22 15.56 -22.51
N LEU A 3 -29.55 16.10 -21.33
CA LEU A 3 -30.96 16.21 -20.89
C LEU A 3 -31.28 17.47 -20.07
N ALA A 4 -32.18 18.38 -20.47
CA ALA A 4 -32.05 19.77 -20.05
C ALA A 4 -33.23 20.49 -19.26
N ARG A 5 -33.02 21.31 -18.18
CA ARG A 5 -33.95 22.22 -17.37
C ARG A 5 -33.65 23.77 -17.03
N LYS A 6 -34.61 24.70 -16.85
CA LYS A 6 -34.34 26.11 -16.38
C LYS A 6 -34.24 26.28 -14.85
N MET A 7 -33.47 27.29 -14.38
CA MET A 7 -33.46 27.83 -13.01
C MET A 7 -34.77 28.57 -12.59
N ALA A 8 -35.41 28.03 -11.53
CA ALA A 8 -36.27 28.61 -10.46
C ALA A 8 -37.71 29.12 -10.74
N PRO A 9 -38.64 29.20 -9.73
CA PRO A 9 -38.70 28.56 -8.40
C PRO A 9 -39.93 27.62 -8.25
N ASP A 10 -39.71 26.40 -7.76
CA ASP A 10 -40.63 25.31 -7.36
C ASP A 10 -42.07 25.23 -7.94
N PRO A 11 -42.43 24.09 -8.57
CA PRO A 11 -42.29 22.78 -7.95
C PRO A 11 -41.34 21.85 -8.69
N ILE A 12 -40.63 21.04 -7.89
CA ILE A 12 -40.25 19.61 -8.07
C ILE A 12 -40.42 19.09 -9.50
N TYR A 13 -39.37 18.50 -10.10
CA TYR A 13 -39.36 17.16 -10.73
C TYR A 13 -37.99 16.92 -11.39
N THR A 14 -37.25 15.98 -10.80
CA THR A 14 -35.88 15.57 -11.12
C THR A 14 -35.86 14.53 -12.25
N ILE A 15 -34.76 14.52 -13.01
CA ILE A 15 -34.48 13.69 -14.18
C ILE A 15 -33.97 12.29 -13.78
N TYR A 16 -34.40 11.28 -14.55
CA TYR A 16 -34.17 9.85 -14.35
C TYR A 16 -33.03 9.26 -15.18
N THR A 17 -32.51 8.11 -14.73
CA THR A 17 -32.12 7.01 -15.62
C THR A 17 -32.88 5.71 -15.21
N THR A 18 -33.23 4.90 -16.22
CA THR A 18 -33.99 3.61 -16.36
C THR A 18 -35.08 3.21 -15.34
N TYR A 19 -36.37 3.18 -15.71
CA TYR A 19 -36.92 2.35 -16.80
C TYR A 19 -37.41 3.16 -18.01
N SER A 20 -36.54 3.39 -18.98
CA SER A 20 -36.91 3.66 -20.37
C SER A 20 -36.18 2.63 -21.22
N PHE A 21 -36.94 1.67 -21.74
CA PHE A 21 -36.48 0.64 -22.67
C PHE A 21 -36.16 1.29 -24.01
N SER A 22 -34.93 1.12 -24.44
CA SER A 22 -34.50 1.20 -25.83
C SER A 22 -33.29 0.27 -25.93
N TYR A 23 -33.54 -0.96 -26.37
CA TYR A 23 -32.49 -1.93 -26.58
C TYR A 23 -32.25 -2.15 -28.06
N GLY A 24 -31.00 -1.94 -28.46
CA GLY A 24 -30.23 -3.07 -28.97
C GLY A 24 -29.63 -3.88 -27.81
N TRP A 25 -30.27 -4.99 -27.42
CA TRP A 25 -29.65 -6.17 -26.76
C TRP A 25 -29.23 -6.21 -25.26
N LYS A 26 -30.15 -6.00 -24.31
CA LYS A 26 -30.13 -6.51 -22.90
C LYS A 26 -28.86 -6.33 -22.03
N ILE A 27 -28.47 -5.11 -21.64
CA ILE A 27 -27.54 -4.79 -20.54
C ILE A 27 -28.03 -3.58 -19.71
N SER A 28 -28.60 -3.81 -18.52
CA SER A 28 -29.02 -2.75 -17.56
C SER A 28 -28.01 -2.70 -16.42
N SER A 29 -27.73 -1.53 -15.84
CA SER A 29 -26.90 -1.44 -14.63
C SER A 29 -27.76 -1.31 -13.37
N ASP A 30 -27.39 -2.02 -12.32
CA ASP A 30 -28.12 -2.05 -11.05
C ASP A 30 -28.15 -0.68 -10.34
N ALA A 31 -27.15 0.15 -10.59
CA ALA A 31 -27.04 1.52 -10.04
C ALA A 31 -28.22 2.41 -10.47
N VAL A 32 -28.71 2.20 -11.69
CA VAL A 32 -29.81 3.00 -12.21
C VAL A 32 -31.15 2.56 -11.58
N VAL A 33 -31.31 1.26 -11.35
CA VAL A 33 -32.51 0.69 -10.72
C VAL A 33 -32.63 1.11 -9.24
N ALA A 34 -31.52 1.32 -8.54
CA ALA A 34 -31.52 1.76 -7.13
C ALA A 34 -31.97 3.22 -6.96
N TYR A 35 -31.49 4.14 -7.80
CA TYR A 35 -31.82 5.57 -7.75
C TYR A 35 -33.31 5.86 -8.00
N VAL A 36 -33.94 5.14 -8.93
CA VAL A 36 -35.38 5.26 -9.25
C VAL A 36 -36.27 4.83 -8.08
N LYS A 37 -35.89 3.76 -7.38
CA LYS A 37 -36.69 3.15 -6.31
C LYS A 37 -36.73 3.99 -5.03
N GLU A 38 -35.67 4.73 -4.73
CA GLU A 38 -35.55 5.51 -3.49
C GLU A 38 -36.38 6.80 -3.53
N ARG A 39 -36.61 7.37 -4.73
CA ARG A 39 -37.18 8.71 -4.85
C ARG A 39 -38.60 8.77 -5.42
N HIS A 40 -39.04 7.88 -6.33
CA HIS A 40 -40.35 8.02 -7.04
C HIS A 40 -41.10 6.69 -7.31
N VAL A 41 -42.42 6.77 -7.61
CA VAL A 41 -43.33 5.63 -7.85
C VAL A 41 -43.57 5.41 -9.36
N LEU A 42 -43.13 4.26 -9.90
CA LEU A 42 -43.46 3.62 -11.21
C LEU A 42 -43.94 4.52 -12.40
N ALA A 43 -43.11 4.71 -13.44
CA ALA A 43 -43.40 5.45 -14.68
C ALA A 43 -43.02 4.69 -15.99
N ARG A 44 -43.60 5.03 -17.17
CA ARG A 44 -43.31 4.41 -18.51
C ARG A 44 -43.28 5.43 -19.68
N THR A 45 -42.50 5.19 -20.74
CA THR A 45 -42.41 6.05 -21.94
C THR A 45 -43.56 5.88 -22.97
N ILE A 46 -43.91 6.94 -23.70
CA ILE A 46 -44.85 6.97 -24.84
C ILE A 46 -44.15 7.61 -26.05
N HIS A 47 -44.16 6.91 -27.19
CA HIS A 47 -43.74 7.47 -28.47
C HIS A 47 -44.96 7.65 -29.40
N GLY A 48 -45.18 8.86 -29.91
CA GLY A 48 -46.26 9.14 -30.88
C GLY A 48 -47.68 8.77 -30.42
N ASN A 49 -48.03 9.01 -29.15
CA ASN A 49 -49.30 8.59 -28.51
C ASN A 49 -49.55 7.07 -28.51
N LYS A 50 -48.55 6.26 -28.84
CA LYS A 50 -48.61 4.81 -28.75
C LYS A 50 -47.67 4.32 -27.66
N VAL A 51 -48.18 3.41 -26.85
CA VAL A 51 -47.31 2.57 -26.03
C VAL A 51 -46.68 1.57 -26.99
N HIS A 52 -45.35 1.61 -27.13
CA HIS A 52 -44.66 0.66 -27.99
C HIS A 52 -44.55 -0.70 -27.26
N PHE A 53 -45.33 -1.67 -27.77
CA PHE A 53 -45.36 -3.13 -27.55
C PHE A 53 -46.03 -3.75 -26.30
N ASP A 54 -46.66 -4.90 -26.57
CA ASP A 54 -47.41 -5.82 -25.68
C ASP A 54 -46.59 -6.27 -24.47
N ILE A 55 -46.89 -5.71 -23.30
CA ILE A 55 -46.54 -6.32 -22.01
C ILE A 55 -47.77 -6.14 -21.13
N THR A 56 -48.58 -7.19 -21.05
CA THR A 56 -49.91 -7.25 -20.42
C THR A 56 -49.87 -7.22 -18.88
N ASP A 57 -48.69 -7.13 -18.26
CA ASP A 57 -48.52 -7.52 -16.84
C ASP A 57 -48.21 -6.35 -15.90
N PHE A 58 -48.47 -5.11 -16.30
CA PHE A 58 -48.37 -3.96 -15.39
C PHE A 58 -49.64 -3.09 -15.48
N GLU A 59 -50.69 -3.52 -14.77
CA GLU A 59 -51.94 -2.74 -14.65
C GLU A 59 -51.76 -1.45 -13.81
N ASP A 60 -50.66 -1.32 -13.04
CA ASP A 60 -50.42 -0.22 -12.07
C ASP A 60 -49.29 0.76 -12.47
N ILE A 61 -49.37 1.37 -13.66
CA ILE A 61 -48.43 2.42 -14.08
C ILE A 61 -48.97 3.79 -13.66
N GLN A 62 -48.24 4.53 -12.80
CA GLN A 62 -48.70 5.83 -12.29
C GLN A 62 -48.41 7.00 -13.23
N TYR A 63 -47.30 6.97 -13.98
CA TYR A 63 -46.90 8.08 -14.85
C TYR A 63 -46.52 7.62 -16.27
N LYS A 64 -46.86 8.45 -17.27
CA LYS A 64 -46.50 8.23 -18.67
C LYS A 64 -45.63 9.38 -19.19
N LEU A 65 -44.40 9.08 -19.61
CA LEU A 65 -43.37 10.03 -20.02
C LEU A 65 -43.30 10.14 -21.55
N PRO A 66 -43.34 11.34 -22.14
CA PRO A 66 -43.08 11.49 -23.57
C PRO A 66 -41.64 11.05 -23.91
N SER A 67 -41.48 10.24 -24.95
CA SER A 67 -40.17 9.89 -25.52
C SER A 67 -40.15 10.15 -27.02
N CYS A 68 -38.99 10.54 -27.55
CA CYS A 68 -38.74 10.67 -28.97
C CYS A 68 -37.59 9.76 -29.34
N ASP A 69 -37.86 8.74 -30.16
CA ASP A 69 -36.81 7.95 -30.77
C ASP A 69 -36.17 8.81 -31.85
N VAL A 70 -34.99 9.34 -31.53
CA VAL A 70 -34.11 9.84 -32.58
C VAL A 70 -33.66 8.59 -33.35
N THR A 71 -33.56 8.62 -34.68
CA THR A 71 -32.97 7.55 -35.50
C THR A 71 -32.08 8.22 -36.54
N ASN A 72 -31.26 7.45 -37.26
CA ASN A 72 -30.40 7.98 -38.33
C ASN A 72 -31.17 8.68 -39.47
N VAL A 73 -32.48 8.46 -39.58
CA VAL A 73 -33.37 9.12 -40.55
C VAL A 73 -34.19 10.26 -39.92
N THR A 74 -34.14 10.43 -38.60
CA THR A 74 -34.84 11.52 -37.92
C THR A 74 -34.10 12.84 -38.18
N ALA A 75 -34.66 13.69 -39.02
CA ALA A 75 -34.10 15.02 -39.30
C ALA A 75 -33.89 15.82 -38.00
N THR A 76 -32.72 16.47 -37.86
CA THR A 76 -32.36 17.29 -36.69
C THR A 76 -33.41 18.35 -36.36
N ALA A 77 -34.01 18.99 -37.37
CA ALA A 77 -35.10 19.97 -37.21
C ALA A 77 -36.34 19.39 -36.50
N THR A 78 -36.64 18.11 -36.71
CA THR A 78 -37.73 17.41 -36.01
C THR A 78 -37.41 17.27 -34.54
N VAL A 79 -36.16 16.90 -34.20
CA VAL A 79 -35.70 16.79 -32.81
C VAL A 79 -35.76 18.13 -32.10
N GLN A 80 -35.28 19.19 -32.76
CA GLN A 80 -35.36 20.58 -32.25
C GLN A 80 -36.80 21.00 -31.97
N THR A 81 -37.75 20.67 -32.86
CA THR A 81 -39.17 20.95 -32.64
C THR A 81 -39.72 20.23 -31.42
N GLN A 82 -39.27 19.00 -31.13
CA GLN A 82 -39.69 18.28 -29.93
C GLN A 82 -39.09 18.90 -28.66
N ILE A 83 -37.84 19.37 -28.73
CA ILE A 83 -37.20 20.13 -27.64
C ILE A 83 -38.03 21.38 -27.32
N ASP A 84 -38.42 22.17 -28.33
CA ASP A 84 -39.23 23.38 -28.11
C ASP A 84 -40.63 23.08 -27.56
N LYS A 85 -41.25 21.98 -27.99
CA LYS A 85 -42.52 21.53 -27.43
C LYS A 85 -42.37 21.14 -25.96
N ALA A 86 -41.29 20.45 -25.62
CA ALA A 86 -41.01 20.09 -24.23
C ALA A 86 -40.79 21.34 -23.36
N ILE A 87 -40.00 22.30 -23.85
CA ILE A 87 -39.78 23.60 -23.19
C ILE A 87 -41.11 24.34 -22.95
N SER A 88 -41.88 24.56 -24.02
CA SER A 88 -43.13 25.32 -23.94
C SER A 88 -44.21 24.62 -23.10
N GLY A 89 -44.16 23.29 -23.02
CA GLY A 89 -45.05 22.49 -22.18
C GLY A 89 -44.58 22.35 -20.73
N GLY A 90 -43.37 22.78 -20.37
CA GLY A 90 -42.74 22.46 -19.08
C GLY A 90 -42.57 20.96 -18.87
N GLN A 91 -42.35 20.21 -19.95
CA GLN A 91 -42.32 18.75 -19.97
C GLN A 91 -40.89 18.21 -19.98
N LEU A 92 -40.72 17.03 -19.39
CA LEU A 92 -39.49 16.23 -19.50
C LEU A 92 -39.38 15.63 -20.92
N LEU A 93 -38.24 15.82 -21.57
CA LEU A 93 -37.89 15.16 -22.83
C LEU A 93 -36.59 14.37 -22.67
N VAL A 94 -36.64 13.08 -22.99
CA VAL A 94 -35.48 12.21 -23.02
C VAL A 94 -35.02 12.04 -24.46
N LEU A 95 -33.76 12.40 -24.73
CA LEU A 95 -33.09 12.17 -26.02
C LEU A 95 -32.07 11.05 -25.87
N LEU A 96 -32.23 10.01 -26.67
CA LEU A 96 -31.33 8.87 -26.69
C LEU A 96 -30.58 8.82 -28.02
N PHE A 97 -29.26 8.69 -27.92
CA PHE A 97 -28.37 8.43 -29.05
C PHE A 97 -27.69 7.09 -28.81
N HIS A 98 -27.93 6.11 -29.68
CA HIS A 98 -27.37 4.76 -29.55
C HIS A 98 -25.88 4.70 -29.91
N LYS A 99 -25.49 5.18 -31.10
CA LYS A 99 -24.08 5.20 -31.51
C LYS A 99 -23.82 6.40 -32.42
N ILE A 100 -22.73 7.14 -32.17
CA ILE A 100 -22.30 8.26 -33.00
C ILE A 100 -21.18 7.77 -33.94
N VAL A 101 -21.22 8.15 -35.22
CA VAL A 101 -20.30 7.72 -36.29
C VAL A 101 -19.97 8.87 -37.25
N ASP A 102 -18.79 8.86 -37.85
CA ASP A 102 -18.34 10.00 -38.67
C ASP A 102 -18.73 9.94 -40.16
N ALA A 103 -19.11 8.77 -40.70
CA ALA A 103 -19.42 8.65 -42.13
C ALA A 103 -20.44 7.57 -42.51
N ASP A 104 -20.64 6.52 -41.69
CA ASP A 104 -21.43 5.35 -42.03
C ASP A 104 -22.56 5.06 -41.03
N ALA A 105 -23.63 5.87 -41.09
CA ALA A 105 -24.88 5.64 -40.37
C ALA A 105 -25.75 4.57 -41.05
N ASP A 106 -25.16 3.40 -41.32
CA ASP A 106 -25.75 2.27 -42.06
C ASP A 106 -26.81 1.47 -41.26
N LEU A 107 -26.98 1.77 -39.97
CA LEU A 107 -28.01 1.21 -39.10
C LEU A 107 -28.90 2.33 -38.58
N GLU A 108 -30.19 2.03 -38.39
CA GLU A 108 -31.21 2.96 -37.88
C GLU A 108 -30.82 3.65 -36.56
N THR A 109 -29.94 3.00 -35.78
CA THR A 109 -29.48 3.45 -34.47
C THR A 109 -28.11 4.16 -34.48
N LYS A 110 -27.51 4.40 -35.64
CA LYS A 110 -26.22 5.13 -35.77
C LYS A 110 -26.45 6.57 -36.24
N TYR A 111 -25.92 7.57 -35.56
CA TYR A 111 -26.06 8.99 -35.92
C TYR A 111 -24.76 9.52 -36.47
N LEU A 112 -24.85 10.37 -37.49
CA LEU A 112 -23.71 11.13 -37.94
C LEU A 112 -23.28 12.12 -36.86
N THR A 113 -21.98 12.29 -36.69
CA THR A 113 -21.39 13.26 -35.76
C THR A 113 -21.95 14.67 -36.00
N ASP A 114 -22.12 15.08 -37.26
CA ASP A 114 -22.69 16.38 -37.65
C ASP A 114 -24.14 16.59 -37.14
N ASP A 115 -24.96 15.54 -37.21
CA ASP A 115 -26.35 15.60 -36.73
C ASP A 115 -26.40 15.68 -35.20
N PHE A 116 -25.55 14.90 -34.53
CA PHE A 116 -25.39 14.96 -33.08
C PHE A 116 -24.89 16.33 -32.62
N GLU A 117 -23.91 16.91 -33.31
CA GLU A 117 -23.39 18.24 -33.02
C GLU A 117 -24.47 19.32 -33.20
N THR A 118 -25.25 19.23 -34.29
CA THR A 118 -26.38 20.13 -34.54
C THR A 118 -27.40 20.11 -33.39
N ILE A 119 -27.76 18.92 -32.91
CA ILE A 119 -28.73 18.77 -31.81
C ILE A 119 -28.11 19.22 -30.48
N SER A 120 -26.85 18.87 -30.22
CA SER A 120 -26.14 19.22 -28.99
C SER A 120 -25.94 20.74 -28.86
N ASN A 121 -25.54 21.40 -29.95
CA ASN A 121 -25.43 22.85 -30.00
C ASN A 121 -26.77 23.52 -29.77
N TYR A 122 -27.86 22.98 -30.32
CA TYR A 122 -29.21 23.51 -30.06
C TYR A 122 -29.59 23.43 -28.58
N LEU A 123 -29.38 22.26 -27.95
CA LEU A 123 -29.59 22.10 -26.51
C LEU A 123 -28.77 23.10 -25.70
N LYS A 124 -27.50 23.30 -26.08
CA LYS A 124 -26.62 24.28 -25.44
C LYS A 124 -27.15 25.70 -25.54
N THR A 125 -27.68 26.11 -26.70
CA THR A 125 -28.30 27.46 -26.83
C THR A 125 -29.50 27.65 -25.90
N LYS A 126 -30.34 26.61 -25.74
CA LYS A 126 -31.48 26.66 -24.82
C LYS A 126 -31.00 26.67 -23.37
N GLN A 127 -29.93 25.93 -23.07
CA GLN A 127 -29.31 25.93 -21.75
C GLN A 127 -28.74 27.30 -21.38
N ASP A 128 -28.03 27.94 -22.31
CA ASP A 128 -27.40 29.25 -22.10
C ASP A 128 -28.42 30.39 -22.01
N ALA A 129 -29.55 30.27 -22.70
CA ALA A 129 -30.73 31.14 -22.51
C ALA A 129 -31.43 30.89 -21.15
N GLY A 130 -30.96 29.88 -20.42
CA GLY A 130 -31.53 29.36 -19.22
C GLY A 130 -32.81 28.58 -19.47
N ASP A 131 -33.34 28.41 -20.68
CA ASP A 131 -34.60 27.69 -20.94
C ASP A 131 -34.53 26.18 -20.60
N LEU A 132 -33.33 25.69 -20.29
CA LEU A 132 -32.89 24.30 -20.19
C LEU A 132 -31.58 24.20 -19.31
N GLU A 133 -31.18 23.03 -18.81
CA GLU A 133 -30.21 22.61 -17.70
C GLU A 133 -29.88 21.17 -18.01
N VAL A 134 -28.98 21.02 -18.97
CA VAL A 134 -28.55 19.75 -19.53
C VAL A 134 -27.78 18.95 -18.48
N ILE A 135 -28.33 17.85 -17.99
CA ILE A 135 -27.70 16.76 -17.24
C ILE A 135 -27.33 15.67 -18.24
N THR A 136 -26.04 15.43 -18.40
CA THR A 136 -25.56 14.26 -19.15
C THR A 136 -25.40 13.04 -18.23
N PHE A 137 -25.29 11.84 -18.80
CA PHE A 137 -24.96 10.65 -18.01
C PHE A 137 -23.57 10.77 -17.34
N SER A 138 -22.63 11.47 -17.97
CA SER A 138 -21.34 11.82 -17.37
C SER A 138 -21.55 12.74 -16.17
N ASP A 139 -22.31 13.83 -16.30
CA ASP A 139 -22.55 14.74 -15.17
C ASP A 139 -23.30 14.05 -14.02
N TYR A 140 -24.19 13.09 -14.33
CA TYR A 140 -24.88 12.27 -13.34
C TYR A 140 -23.93 11.28 -12.65
N TYR A 141 -23.06 10.62 -13.41
CA TYR A 141 -22.06 9.72 -12.83
C TYR A 141 -21.07 10.52 -11.98
N ASP A 142 -20.62 11.67 -12.48
CA ASP A 142 -19.76 12.60 -11.77
C ASP A 142 -20.45 13.15 -10.52
N ALA A 143 -21.76 13.43 -10.53
CA ALA A 143 -22.51 13.84 -9.34
C ALA A 143 -22.74 12.68 -8.34
N LEU A 144 -22.80 11.44 -8.81
CA LEU A 144 -22.87 10.23 -7.98
C LEU A 144 -21.50 9.86 -7.39
N THR A 145 -20.41 10.24 -8.06
CA THR A 145 -19.03 10.01 -7.61
C THR A 145 -18.34 11.29 -7.14
N ALA A 146 -19.07 12.41 -7.08
CA ALA A 146 -18.54 13.66 -6.57
C ALA A 146 -18.46 13.53 -5.06
N ASP A 147 -17.26 13.73 -4.52
CA ASP A 147 -17.07 13.88 -3.09
C ASP A 147 -17.75 15.19 -2.68
N TRP A 148 -19.01 15.11 -2.25
CA TRP A 148 -19.79 16.27 -1.75
C TRP A 148 -19.08 16.93 -0.57
N ILE A 149 -18.35 16.13 0.21
CA ILE A 149 -17.46 16.54 1.29
C ILE A 149 -16.06 16.05 0.92
N THR A 150 -15.11 16.96 0.74
CA THR A 150 -13.71 16.61 0.50
C THR A 150 -12.92 16.73 1.79
N VAL A 151 -12.10 15.72 2.09
CA VAL A 151 -11.16 15.69 3.20
C VAL A 151 -9.75 15.55 2.63
N ASP A 152 -8.81 16.42 3.01
CA ASP A 152 -7.45 16.41 2.46
C ASP A 152 -6.39 16.89 3.46
N PRO A 153 -5.30 16.13 3.69
CA PRO A 153 -5.11 14.74 3.26
C PRO A 153 -5.87 13.75 4.17
N THR A 154 -6.20 12.57 3.64
CA THR A 154 -6.81 11.46 4.42
C THR A 154 -5.78 10.48 5.00
N SER A 155 -4.50 10.64 4.64
CA SER A 155 -3.42 9.76 5.11
C SER A 155 -2.05 10.44 5.07
N GLY A 156 -1.07 9.78 5.69
CA GLY A 156 0.31 10.28 5.74
C GLY A 156 0.54 11.36 6.79
N LEU A 157 -0.44 11.63 7.65
CA LEU A 157 -0.33 12.56 8.76
C LEU A 157 0.44 11.93 9.92
N THR A 158 1.29 12.71 10.57
CA THR A 158 2.10 12.22 11.69
C THR A 158 2.06 13.19 12.87
N THR A 159 1.72 12.67 14.05
CA THR A 159 1.88 13.36 15.33
C THR A 159 3.04 12.75 16.11
N THR A 160 3.39 13.35 17.24
CA THR A 160 4.37 12.79 18.17
C THR A 160 3.80 12.84 19.58
N GLU A 161 4.16 11.88 20.42
CA GLU A 161 3.82 11.87 21.84
C GLU A 161 4.29 13.14 22.56
N ALA A 162 5.36 13.80 22.09
CA ALA A 162 5.79 15.12 22.57
C ALA A 162 4.77 16.28 22.38
N GLY A 163 3.55 16.00 21.95
CA GLY A 163 2.52 17.00 21.57
C GLY A 163 2.68 17.50 20.14
N GLY A 164 3.30 16.71 19.26
CA GLY A 164 3.45 17.03 17.84
C GLY A 164 2.10 17.10 17.16
N THR A 165 1.95 17.99 16.19
CA THR A 165 0.68 18.25 15.51
C THR A 165 0.81 18.08 14.00
N ASP A 166 -0.31 17.72 13.38
CA ASP A 166 -0.49 17.80 11.93
C ASP A 166 -1.87 18.38 11.61
N THR A 167 -2.16 18.65 10.34
CA THR A 167 -3.44 19.26 9.94
C THR A 167 -4.01 18.63 8.69
N PHE A 168 -5.33 18.46 8.67
CA PHE A 168 -6.10 18.19 7.46
C PHE A 168 -7.19 19.25 7.30
N THR A 169 -7.82 19.27 6.13
CA THR A 169 -8.89 20.21 5.80
C THR A 169 -10.15 19.47 5.39
N VAL A 170 -11.30 20.09 5.65
CA VAL A 170 -12.61 19.63 5.19
C VAL A 170 -13.29 20.77 4.44
N VAL A 171 -13.90 20.49 3.29
CA VAL A 171 -14.62 21.48 2.48
C VAL A 171 -15.82 20.84 1.78
N LEU A 172 -16.88 21.61 1.53
CA LEU A 172 -17.99 21.15 0.69
C LEU A 172 -17.72 21.52 -0.77
N THR A 173 -18.12 20.67 -1.71
CA THR A 173 -17.92 20.93 -3.16
C THR A 173 -19.07 21.68 -3.81
N SER A 174 -20.18 21.89 -3.10
CA SER A 174 -21.33 22.69 -3.55
C SER A 174 -21.98 23.49 -2.41
N GLU A 175 -22.68 24.58 -2.73
CA GLU A 175 -23.41 25.39 -1.75
C GLU A 175 -24.56 24.59 -1.12
N PRO A 176 -24.61 24.45 0.22
CA PRO A 176 -25.69 23.74 0.89
C PRO A 176 -26.93 24.64 1.03
N THR A 177 -28.10 24.03 0.90
CA THR A 177 -29.41 24.69 1.09
C THR A 177 -29.83 24.79 2.56
N ALA A 178 -29.16 24.03 3.45
CA ALA A 178 -29.29 24.09 4.90
C ALA A 178 -27.93 23.77 5.54
N ASP A 179 -27.69 24.25 6.76
CA ASP A 179 -26.42 24.01 7.45
C ASP A 179 -26.05 22.53 7.51
N VAL A 180 -24.79 22.22 7.27
CA VAL A 180 -24.20 20.88 7.27
C VAL A 180 -23.26 20.78 8.46
N THR A 181 -23.54 19.86 9.38
CA THR A 181 -22.68 19.60 10.53
C THR A 181 -22.00 18.25 10.39
N ILE A 182 -20.67 18.22 10.52
CA ILE A 182 -19.84 17.02 10.45
C ILE A 182 -19.21 16.81 11.83
N GLY A 183 -19.44 15.65 12.44
CA GLY A 183 -18.82 15.30 13.73
C GLY A 183 -17.39 14.80 13.54
N LEU A 184 -16.49 15.15 14.45
CA LEU A 184 -15.10 14.71 14.44
C LEU A 184 -14.75 14.05 15.77
N SER A 185 -14.11 12.89 15.72
CA SER A 185 -13.63 12.19 16.92
C SER A 185 -12.40 11.34 16.62
N SER A 186 -11.52 11.16 17.60
CA SER A 186 -10.43 10.19 17.46
C SER A 186 -10.93 8.78 17.78
N SER A 187 -10.49 7.78 17.01
CA SER A 187 -10.66 6.36 17.32
C SER A 187 -9.89 5.96 18.57
N ASP A 188 -8.80 6.68 18.85
CA ASP A 188 -7.99 6.48 20.04
C ASP A 188 -7.52 7.82 20.62
N THR A 189 -8.15 8.24 21.72
CA THR A 189 -7.81 9.49 22.40
C THR A 189 -6.55 9.39 23.26
N THR A 190 -5.98 8.20 23.47
CA THR A 190 -4.66 8.08 24.10
C THR A 190 -3.53 8.40 23.12
N GLU A 191 -3.79 8.27 21.82
CA GLU A 191 -2.80 8.55 20.76
C GLU A 191 -2.94 9.93 20.15
N GLY A 192 -4.16 10.40 19.94
CA GLY A 192 -4.39 11.64 19.23
C GLY A 192 -5.73 12.29 19.52
N THR A 193 -5.75 13.61 19.48
CA THR A 193 -6.95 14.43 19.70
C THR A 193 -7.15 15.40 18.54
N VAL A 194 -8.41 15.86 18.36
CA VAL A 194 -8.79 16.85 17.36
C VAL A 194 -9.04 18.21 18.00
N SER A 195 -8.68 19.29 17.30
CA SER A 195 -8.90 20.67 17.77
C SER A 195 -10.37 21.08 17.83
N SER A 196 -11.26 20.34 17.17
CA SER A 196 -12.71 20.61 17.14
C SER A 196 -13.48 19.31 17.00
N SER A 197 -14.54 19.13 17.79
CA SER A 197 -15.40 17.94 17.75
C SER A 197 -16.47 17.99 16.67
N SER A 198 -16.63 19.14 16.00
CA SER A 198 -17.58 19.32 14.91
C SER A 198 -17.19 20.48 14.00
N LEU A 199 -17.49 20.35 12.71
CA LEU A 199 -17.42 21.43 11.73
C LEU A 199 -18.83 21.78 11.27
N THR A 200 -19.11 23.07 11.07
CA THR A 200 -20.39 23.54 10.53
C THR A 200 -20.14 24.35 9.27
N PHE A 201 -20.77 23.91 8.19
CA PHE A 201 -20.78 24.58 6.90
C PHE A 201 -22.18 25.14 6.64
N THR A 202 -22.22 26.34 6.09
CA THR A 202 -23.39 27.17 5.80
C THR A 202 -23.26 27.66 4.36
N SER A 203 -24.31 28.26 3.80
CA SER A 203 -24.23 28.90 2.49
C SER A 203 -23.17 30.01 2.39
N ALA A 204 -22.69 30.55 3.51
CA ALA A 204 -21.67 31.60 3.54
C ALA A 204 -20.22 31.08 3.57
N ASN A 205 -19.97 29.83 4.01
CA ASN A 205 -18.61 29.31 4.24
C ASN A 205 -18.35 27.92 3.64
N TRP A 206 -19.32 27.31 2.93
CA TRP A 206 -19.21 25.97 2.36
C TRP A 206 -17.96 25.74 1.50
N SER A 207 -17.58 26.75 0.71
CA SER A 207 -16.45 26.68 -0.22
C SER A 207 -15.11 27.08 0.42
N THR A 208 -15.11 27.39 1.71
CA THR A 208 -13.89 27.72 2.47
C THR A 208 -13.47 26.50 3.26
N SER A 209 -12.31 25.94 2.94
CA SER A 209 -11.74 24.82 3.68
C SER A 209 -11.59 25.17 5.17
N GLN A 210 -12.14 24.33 6.03
CA GLN A 210 -11.96 24.41 7.47
C GLN A 210 -10.81 23.49 7.87
N THR A 211 -9.78 24.06 8.48
CA THR A 211 -8.60 23.31 8.94
C THR A 211 -8.86 22.69 10.30
N VAL A 212 -8.59 21.39 10.42
CA VAL A 212 -8.59 20.64 11.68
C VAL A 212 -7.14 20.35 12.04
N THR A 213 -6.78 20.62 13.29
CA THR A 213 -5.46 20.26 13.83
C THR A 213 -5.61 19.00 14.66
N ILE A 214 -4.80 18.00 14.34
CA ILE A 214 -4.64 16.81 15.19
C ILE A 214 -3.40 17.00 16.08
N THR A 215 -3.49 16.56 17.32
CA THR A 215 -2.42 16.69 18.31
C THR A 215 -2.16 15.34 18.93
N GLY A 216 -0.90 14.90 18.87
CA GLY A 216 -0.44 13.68 19.54
C GLY A 216 -0.57 13.81 21.04
N VAL A 217 -0.97 12.72 21.68
CA VAL A 217 -1.06 12.64 23.14
C VAL A 217 0.12 11.81 23.62
N ASN A 218 0.82 12.32 24.64
CA ASN A 218 1.87 11.57 25.33
C ASN A 218 1.22 10.52 26.22
N ASP A 219 1.65 9.27 26.09
CA ASP A 219 1.55 8.32 27.19
C ASP A 219 2.96 8.01 27.74
N ASN A 220 3.08 7.08 28.70
CA ASN A 220 4.39 6.74 29.30
C ASN A 220 4.74 5.27 29.03
N VAL A 221 4.27 4.74 27.91
CA VAL A 221 4.34 3.36 27.49
C VAL A 221 5.06 3.31 26.14
N ASN A 222 6.32 2.87 26.14
CA ASN A 222 7.00 2.52 24.89
C ASN A 222 6.33 1.28 24.25
N ASP A 223 5.37 1.51 23.37
CA ASP A 223 4.68 0.52 22.56
C ASP A 223 4.91 0.71 21.04
N GLY A 224 5.77 1.67 20.68
CA GLY A 224 6.13 1.99 19.31
C GLY A 224 5.11 2.90 18.64
N ASN A 225 5.35 3.28 17.39
CA ASN A 225 4.42 4.17 16.69
C ASN A 225 3.03 3.54 16.54
N ILE A 226 2.01 4.15 17.14
CA ILE A 226 0.63 3.69 17.06
C ILE A 226 -0.14 4.48 16.00
N ALA A 227 -0.85 3.74 15.15
CA ALA A 227 -1.76 4.32 14.18
C ALA A 227 -3.14 4.56 14.82
N TYR A 228 -3.72 5.72 14.54
CA TYR A 228 -5.08 6.07 14.93
C TYR A 228 -5.81 6.74 13.76
N THR A 229 -7.12 6.88 13.91
CA THR A 229 -7.98 7.44 12.87
C THR A 229 -8.84 8.55 13.46
N ILE A 230 -8.94 9.67 12.75
CA ILE A 230 -9.97 10.66 13.01
C ILE A 230 -11.20 10.29 12.19
N VAL A 231 -12.26 9.96 12.91
CA VAL A 231 -13.56 9.61 12.36
C VAL A 231 -14.31 10.88 11.96
N THR A 232 -14.71 10.97 10.69
CA THR A 232 -15.54 12.03 10.13
C THR A 232 -17.00 11.56 10.05
N ALA A 233 -17.73 11.66 11.17
CA ALA A 233 -19.07 11.11 11.26
C ALA A 233 -20.01 11.66 10.18
N ALA A 234 -20.87 10.77 9.66
CA ALA A 234 -21.94 11.09 8.73
C ALA A 234 -22.59 12.46 9.00
N ALA A 235 -22.60 13.30 7.98
CA ALA A 235 -23.05 14.67 8.07
C ALA A 235 -24.54 14.74 8.42
N SER A 236 -24.88 15.66 9.32
CA SER A 236 -26.26 15.97 9.69
C SER A 236 -26.69 17.27 9.00
N SER A 237 -27.73 17.20 8.18
CA SER A 237 -28.31 18.39 7.52
C SER A 237 -29.80 18.17 7.17
N SER A 238 -30.53 19.27 6.95
CA SER A 238 -31.83 19.20 6.27
C SER A 238 -31.69 19.22 4.74
N ASP A 239 -30.49 19.48 4.22
CA ASP A 239 -30.18 19.33 2.80
C ASP A 239 -29.99 17.84 2.47
N SER A 240 -30.85 17.30 1.61
CA SER A 240 -30.81 15.88 1.22
C SER A 240 -29.56 15.47 0.46
N ASN A 241 -28.81 16.43 -0.11
CA ASN A 241 -27.54 16.15 -0.76
C ASN A 241 -26.41 15.93 0.24
N TYR A 242 -26.54 16.41 1.48
CA TYR A 242 -25.52 16.29 2.52
C TYR A 242 -25.92 15.35 3.67
N ASN A 243 -27.21 15.19 3.93
CA ASN A 243 -27.67 14.42 5.07
C ASN A 243 -27.29 12.94 4.95
N ASN A 244 -26.70 12.40 6.02
CA ASN A 244 -26.13 11.05 6.12
C ASN A 244 -24.99 10.75 5.13
N LEU A 245 -24.38 11.76 4.51
CA LEU A 245 -23.15 11.55 3.76
C LEU A 245 -21.98 11.37 4.72
N ASP A 246 -21.30 10.24 4.59
CA ASP A 246 -20.12 9.87 5.37
C ASP A 246 -18.88 10.26 4.55
N ALA A 247 -18.06 11.15 5.10
CA ALA A 247 -16.83 11.57 4.45
C ALA A 247 -15.72 10.56 4.73
N ASP A 248 -14.59 10.68 4.02
CA ASP A 248 -13.44 9.83 4.32
C ASP A 248 -12.88 10.13 5.72
N ASP A 249 -12.59 9.06 6.46
CA ASP A 249 -11.84 9.13 7.70
C ASP A 249 -10.37 9.47 7.44
N VAL A 250 -9.72 10.07 8.43
CA VAL A 250 -8.33 10.53 8.33
C VAL A 250 -7.42 9.63 9.14
N SER A 251 -6.45 8.99 8.49
CA SER A 251 -5.45 8.16 9.14
C SER A 251 -4.22 8.98 9.55
N ALA A 252 -3.77 8.76 10.79
CA ALA A 252 -2.58 9.38 11.36
C ALA A 252 -1.74 8.35 12.13
N THR A 253 -0.47 8.65 12.34
CA THR A 253 0.42 7.85 13.18
C THR A 253 1.01 8.74 14.27
N ASN A 254 0.81 8.37 15.54
CA ASN A 254 1.49 8.98 16.66
C ASN A 254 2.88 8.35 16.76
N SER A 255 3.93 9.17 16.66
CA SER A 255 5.31 8.69 16.77
C SER A 255 5.69 8.63 18.23
N ASP A 256 6.13 7.44 18.64
CA ASP A 256 6.60 7.12 19.99
C ASP A 256 7.83 7.98 20.32
N ASP A 257 7.73 8.76 21.39
CA ASP A 257 8.82 9.57 21.94
C ASP A 257 9.34 9.03 23.27
N ASP A 258 8.67 8.01 23.81
CA ASP A 258 9.18 7.18 24.88
C ASP A 258 10.30 6.31 24.36
N ALA A 259 11.53 6.82 24.46
CA ALA A 259 12.71 6.01 24.23
C ALA A 259 12.65 4.76 25.11
N GLY A 260 12.37 3.59 24.50
CA GLY A 260 12.32 2.30 25.15
C GLY A 260 13.35 2.19 26.26
N GLY A 261 12.85 2.31 27.48
CA GLY A 261 13.63 2.30 28.71
C GLY A 261 14.26 0.92 28.91
N GLY A 262 15.35 0.68 28.20
CA GLY A 262 16.01 -0.60 28.14
C GLY A 262 16.83 -0.77 26.87
N GLY A 263 17.66 0.23 26.50
CA GLY A 263 18.80 -0.09 25.64
C GLY A 263 19.49 -1.32 26.23
N LEU A 264 19.59 -2.40 25.44
CA LEU A 264 20.21 -3.61 25.93
C LEU A 264 21.58 -3.20 26.53
N PRO A 265 21.94 -3.71 27.72
CA PRO A 265 23.15 -3.23 28.40
C PRO A 265 24.32 -3.35 27.42
N SER A 266 25.25 -2.38 27.41
CA SER A 266 26.31 -2.22 26.41
C SER A 266 26.96 -3.54 25.89
N GLY A 267 27.10 -4.56 26.74
CA GLY A 267 27.54 -5.92 26.35
C GLY A 267 26.64 -6.68 25.37
N ALA A 268 25.46 -6.17 25.02
CA ALA A 268 24.55 -6.74 24.03
C ALA A 268 24.89 -6.37 22.60
N TYR A 269 25.70 -5.32 22.42
CA TYR A 269 26.18 -4.87 21.11
C TYR A 269 27.68 -5.14 20.94
N ASN A 270 28.40 -5.37 22.04
CA ASN A 270 29.84 -5.58 22.01
C ASN A 270 30.20 -7.07 21.97
N PRO A 271 31.21 -7.47 21.18
CA PRO A 271 31.79 -8.80 21.27
C PRO A 271 32.39 -9.03 22.66
N PRO A 272 32.66 -10.29 23.06
CA PRO A 272 33.31 -10.56 24.33
C PRO A 272 34.66 -9.83 24.42
N THR A 273 35.03 -9.45 25.63
CA THR A 273 36.28 -8.73 25.91
C THR A 273 37.46 -9.67 25.68
N SER A 274 38.47 -9.23 24.93
CA SER A 274 39.69 -10.01 24.70
C SER A 274 40.38 -10.31 26.05
N PRO A 275 40.75 -11.59 26.33
CA PRO A 275 41.38 -11.93 27.60
C PRO A 275 42.79 -11.33 27.72
N ALA A 276 43.12 -10.86 28.92
CA ALA A 276 44.43 -10.30 29.22
C ALA A 276 45.54 -11.37 29.16
N PRO A 277 46.81 -10.98 28.94
CA PRO A 277 47.95 -11.87 29.03
C PRO A 277 48.05 -12.63 30.35
N THR A 278 48.36 -13.94 30.27
CA THR A 278 48.62 -14.81 31.42
C THR A 278 49.88 -15.64 31.18
N PRO A 279 50.49 -16.29 32.20
CA PRO A 279 51.64 -17.17 31.97
C PRO A 279 51.39 -18.28 30.93
N GLU A 280 50.14 -18.74 30.83
CA GLU A 280 49.73 -19.79 29.89
C GLU A 280 49.31 -19.21 28.52
N ASN A 281 49.00 -17.91 28.44
CA ASN A 281 48.74 -17.18 27.20
C ASN A 281 49.43 -15.79 27.23
N PRO A 282 50.75 -15.71 26.99
CA PRO A 282 51.52 -14.48 27.20
C PRO A 282 51.17 -13.31 26.27
N GLN A 283 50.50 -13.58 25.16
CA GLN A 283 50.06 -12.54 24.20
C GLN A 283 48.65 -12.01 24.52
N GLY A 284 47.92 -12.65 25.46
CA GLY A 284 46.49 -12.41 25.63
C GLY A 284 45.71 -12.88 24.40
N GLY A 285 44.49 -12.38 24.23
CA GLY A 285 43.68 -12.71 23.06
C GLY A 285 42.94 -14.03 23.18
N PHE A 286 41.85 -14.14 22.43
CA PHE A 286 41.12 -15.39 22.29
C PHE A 286 42.05 -16.47 21.73
N LYS A 287 41.95 -17.70 22.25
CA LYS A 287 42.81 -18.79 21.81
C LYS A 287 42.19 -20.15 22.08
N VAL A 288 42.48 -21.11 21.22
CA VAL A 288 42.28 -22.54 21.47
C VAL A 288 43.64 -23.24 21.36
N LEU A 289 43.89 -24.21 22.23
CA LEU A 289 45.02 -25.13 22.13
C LEU A 289 44.49 -26.56 22.15
N ILE A 290 44.87 -27.37 21.16
CA ILE A 290 44.55 -28.80 21.11
C ILE A 290 45.66 -29.57 21.83
N ASN A 291 45.30 -30.36 22.85
CA ASN A 291 46.23 -31.15 23.67
C ASN A 291 47.46 -30.34 24.12
N ASP A 292 47.23 -29.15 24.67
CA ASP A 292 48.28 -28.21 25.11
C ASP A 292 49.30 -27.81 24.01
N GLY A 293 48.86 -27.79 22.74
CA GLY A 293 49.68 -27.39 21.60
C GLY A 293 50.49 -28.55 20.98
N ALA A 294 50.12 -29.79 21.27
CA ALA A 294 50.74 -30.96 20.65
C ALA A 294 50.55 -30.96 19.14
N GLN A 295 51.60 -31.30 18.40
CA GLN A 295 51.57 -31.36 16.93
C GLN A 295 50.82 -32.60 16.41
N THR A 296 50.75 -33.67 17.21
CA THR A 296 50.14 -34.94 16.83
C THR A 296 49.21 -35.48 17.92
N ALA A 297 48.20 -36.25 17.51
CA ALA A 297 47.33 -37.01 18.39
C ALA A 297 47.26 -38.47 17.95
N ASN A 298 47.17 -39.36 18.93
CA ASN A 298 46.95 -40.80 18.72
C ASN A 298 45.49 -41.20 18.98
N SER A 299 44.63 -40.22 19.27
CA SER A 299 43.22 -40.40 19.60
C SER A 299 42.38 -39.40 18.83
N ARG A 300 41.25 -39.89 18.29
CA ARG A 300 40.20 -39.06 17.66
C ARG A 300 39.61 -38.03 18.62
N THR A 301 39.55 -38.37 19.91
CA THR A 301 39.12 -37.46 20.96
C THR A 301 40.32 -36.73 21.53
N VAL A 302 40.28 -35.40 21.46
CA VAL A 302 41.33 -34.48 21.93
C VAL A 302 40.78 -33.57 23.02
N THR A 303 41.67 -32.97 23.81
CA THR A 303 41.29 -31.95 24.78
C THR A 303 41.54 -30.58 24.19
N LEU A 304 40.50 -29.73 24.15
CA LEU A 304 40.63 -28.33 23.83
C LEU A 304 40.84 -27.55 25.13
N LYS A 305 41.86 -26.70 25.17
CA LYS A 305 42.04 -25.68 26.19
C LYS A 305 41.67 -24.33 25.60
N LEU A 306 40.73 -23.63 26.24
CA LEU A 306 40.01 -22.49 25.67
C LEU A 306 40.23 -21.22 26.48
N PHE A 307 40.84 -20.23 25.85
CA PHE A 307 41.16 -18.93 26.44
C PHE A 307 40.17 -17.89 25.95
N ALA A 308 39.33 -17.39 26.85
CA ALA A 308 38.26 -16.45 26.54
C ALA A 308 38.17 -15.33 27.59
N GLY A 309 37.50 -14.24 27.23
CA GLY A 309 37.22 -13.11 28.10
C GLY A 309 36.36 -13.47 29.31
N SER A 310 36.46 -12.69 30.39
CA SER A 310 35.68 -12.88 31.62
C SER A 310 34.16 -12.74 31.43
N ASP A 311 33.74 -12.07 30.37
CA ASP A 311 32.35 -11.87 29.95
C ASP A 311 31.83 -12.93 28.98
N THR A 312 32.66 -13.91 28.60
CA THR A 312 32.25 -15.06 27.78
C THR A 312 31.35 -15.98 28.59
N LYS A 313 30.17 -16.31 28.05
CA LYS A 313 29.20 -17.22 28.68
C LYS A 313 28.93 -18.46 27.84
N ARG A 314 29.12 -18.36 26.53
CA ARG A 314 28.91 -19.46 25.59
C ARG A 314 30.09 -19.61 24.65
N MET A 315 30.23 -20.78 24.06
CA MET A 315 31.22 -21.09 23.05
C MET A 315 30.59 -21.96 21.96
N ALA A 316 31.21 -21.97 20.78
CA ALA A 316 30.83 -22.84 19.69
C ALA A 316 32.09 -23.39 19.00
N ILE A 317 32.08 -24.69 18.73
CA ILE A 317 33.18 -25.44 18.10
C ILE A 317 32.70 -25.97 16.76
N SER A 318 33.53 -25.82 15.73
CA SER A 318 33.24 -26.17 14.34
C SER A 318 34.47 -26.69 13.61
N ARG A 319 34.26 -27.53 12.60
CA ARG A 319 35.27 -27.88 11.58
C ARG A 319 35.20 -26.99 10.34
N ASP A 320 34.16 -26.18 10.22
CA ASP A 320 33.98 -25.16 9.18
C ASP A 320 34.45 -23.80 9.70
N PRO A 321 35.43 -23.13 9.04
CA PRO A 321 35.93 -21.82 9.44
C PRO A 321 34.87 -20.72 9.44
N ASP A 322 33.87 -20.82 8.57
CA ASP A 322 32.88 -19.76 8.36
C ASP A 322 31.64 -19.95 9.24
N PHE A 323 31.48 -21.12 9.87
CA PHE A 323 30.30 -21.49 10.63
C PHE A 323 29.01 -21.35 9.79
N ALA A 324 29.10 -21.54 8.47
CA ALA A 324 28.06 -21.16 7.51
C ALA A 324 26.77 -22.00 7.64
N LEU A 325 26.91 -23.24 8.11
CA LEU A 325 25.80 -24.14 8.41
C LEU A 325 25.49 -24.23 9.92
N GLY A 326 26.03 -23.31 10.71
CA GLY A 326 26.06 -23.39 12.17
C GLY A 326 27.27 -24.17 12.69
N ALA A 327 27.56 -24.02 13.98
CA ALA A 327 28.64 -24.79 14.62
C ALA A 327 28.23 -26.26 14.79
N ASP A 328 29.19 -27.19 14.66
CA ASP A 328 28.97 -28.62 14.94
C ASP A 328 28.34 -28.86 16.33
N THR A 329 28.68 -28.01 17.31
CA THR A 329 28.14 -28.06 18.69
C THR A 329 26.91 -27.18 18.92
N GLY A 330 26.54 -26.31 17.99
CA GLY A 330 25.72 -25.14 18.29
C GLY A 330 26.40 -24.18 19.28
N GLN A 331 25.65 -23.33 19.95
CA GLN A 331 26.16 -22.53 21.08
C GLN A 331 25.91 -23.27 22.39
N ILE A 332 26.99 -23.68 23.04
CA ILE A 332 26.98 -24.35 24.35
C ILE A 332 27.57 -23.45 25.43
N SER A 333 27.32 -23.76 26.71
CA SER A 333 27.93 -23.02 27.82
C SER A 333 29.46 -23.06 27.76
N TYR A 334 30.11 -21.94 28.06
CA TYR A 334 31.56 -21.85 28.04
C TYR A 334 32.20 -22.77 29.08
N GLN A 335 33.24 -23.49 28.64
CA GLN A 335 34.13 -24.29 29.49
C GLN A 335 35.56 -23.95 29.11
N SER A 336 36.46 -23.82 30.09
CA SER A 336 37.89 -23.56 29.82
C SER A 336 38.63 -24.80 29.30
N SER A 337 38.03 -25.97 29.41
CA SER A 337 38.50 -27.23 28.83
C SER A 337 37.32 -28.04 28.29
N TYR A 338 37.47 -28.64 27.11
CA TYR A 338 36.41 -29.40 26.45
C TYR A 338 36.97 -30.62 25.72
N ALA A 339 36.36 -31.80 25.89
CA ALA A 339 36.71 -33.00 25.13
C ALA A 339 36.05 -32.95 23.75
N TRP A 340 36.86 -32.84 22.70
CA TRP A 340 36.40 -32.67 21.33
C TRP A 340 36.69 -33.89 20.48
N ASP A 341 35.73 -34.26 19.65
CA ASP A 341 35.88 -35.28 18.63
C ASP A 341 36.25 -34.64 17.29
N LEU A 342 37.48 -34.86 16.82
CA LEU A 342 37.99 -34.29 15.56
C LEU A 342 37.13 -34.65 14.34
N CYS A 343 36.38 -35.75 14.42
CA CYS A 343 35.51 -36.26 13.38
C CYS A 343 34.05 -36.24 13.79
N TYR A 344 33.64 -35.20 14.53
CA TYR A 344 32.28 -35.03 15.03
C TYR A 344 31.18 -35.44 14.05
N GLY A 345 30.25 -36.29 14.51
CA GLY A 345 29.14 -36.83 13.71
C GLY A 345 29.53 -37.87 12.64
N GLN A 346 30.82 -38.14 12.42
CA GLN A 346 31.29 -39.10 11.42
C GLN A 346 31.60 -40.47 12.04
N LYS A 347 31.25 -41.55 11.32
CA LYS A 347 31.55 -42.93 11.76
C LYS A 347 33.04 -43.30 11.62
N LYS A 348 33.71 -42.74 10.62
CA LYS A 348 35.15 -42.94 10.36
C LYS A 348 35.91 -41.66 10.68
N CYS A 349 37.16 -41.81 11.11
CA CYS A 349 38.07 -40.70 11.38
C CYS A 349 39.46 -41.05 10.83
N PRO A 350 39.76 -40.71 9.56
CA PRO A 350 41.04 -41.06 8.94
C PRO A 350 42.21 -40.31 9.57
N SER A 351 43.42 -40.84 9.44
CA SER A 351 44.64 -40.10 9.76
C SER A 351 44.77 -38.86 8.86
N GLY A 352 45.32 -37.77 9.38
CA GLY A 352 45.46 -36.51 8.64
C GLY A 352 45.45 -35.27 9.52
N ALA A 353 45.53 -34.10 8.89
CA ALA A 353 45.47 -32.81 9.58
C ALA A 353 44.02 -32.40 9.84
N TYR A 354 43.75 -31.93 11.05
CA TYR A 354 42.45 -31.45 11.50
C TYR A 354 42.60 -30.05 12.08
N ILE A 355 41.77 -29.12 11.64
CA ILE A 355 41.68 -27.77 12.19
C ILE A 355 40.39 -27.68 13.01
N VAL A 356 40.49 -27.12 14.21
CA VAL A 356 39.35 -26.87 15.08
C VAL A 356 39.15 -25.37 15.17
N TYR A 357 37.96 -24.89 14.80
CA TYR A 357 37.57 -23.49 14.87
C TYR A 357 36.66 -23.25 16.07
N VAL A 358 36.87 -22.14 16.78
CA VAL A 358 36.11 -21.77 17.97
C VAL A 358 35.67 -20.30 17.90
N LYS A 359 34.42 -20.04 18.30
CA LYS A 359 33.89 -18.72 18.63
C LYS A 359 33.44 -18.67 20.09
N PHE A 360 33.65 -17.53 20.73
CA PHE A 360 33.19 -17.24 22.08
C PHE A 360 32.04 -16.23 22.02
N TYR A 361 31.09 -16.32 22.94
CA TYR A 361 29.89 -15.50 22.92
C TYR A 361 29.57 -14.94 24.29
N THR A 362 29.07 -13.70 24.31
CA THR A 362 28.48 -13.09 25.50
C THR A 362 27.13 -13.75 25.81
N GLN A 363 26.54 -13.41 26.97
CA GLN A 363 25.16 -13.84 27.27
C GLN A 363 24.13 -13.33 26.26
N TYR A 364 24.44 -12.25 25.55
CA TYR A 364 23.56 -11.64 24.56
C TYR A 364 23.77 -12.16 23.14
N GLY A 365 24.79 -13.00 22.91
CA GLY A 365 25.01 -13.67 21.62
C GLY A 365 25.94 -12.95 20.67
N GLN A 366 26.58 -11.86 21.10
CA GLN A 366 27.68 -11.24 20.37
C GLN A 366 28.90 -12.15 20.39
N SER A 367 29.54 -12.34 19.23
CA SER A 367 30.64 -13.29 19.06
C SER A 367 32.01 -12.62 19.04
N SER A 368 33.03 -13.34 19.51
CA SER A 368 34.44 -13.03 19.23
C SER A 368 34.77 -13.23 17.74
N GLU A 369 35.99 -12.84 17.37
CA GLU A 369 36.65 -13.37 16.17
C GLU A 369 36.80 -14.91 16.25
N VAL A 370 36.98 -15.55 15.08
CA VAL A 370 37.26 -16.98 15.00
C VAL A 370 38.71 -17.24 15.37
N VAL A 371 38.92 -18.18 16.29
CA VAL A 371 40.25 -18.70 16.60
C VAL A 371 40.34 -20.16 16.21
N SER A 372 41.54 -20.61 15.88
CA SER A 372 41.74 -21.99 15.46
C SER A 372 43.07 -22.55 15.92
N ASP A 373 43.12 -23.87 16.00
CA ASP A 373 44.36 -24.63 16.16
C ASP A 373 44.30 -25.91 15.32
N MET A 374 45.46 -26.49 15.02
CA MET A 374 45.60 -27.64 14.11
C MET A 374 46.32 -28.80 14.82
N ILE A 375 45.86 -30.02 14.58
CA ILE A 375 46.54 -31.24 15.03
C ILE A 375 46.56 -32.31 13.93
N VAL A 376 47.61 -33.14 13.91
CA VAL A 376 47.68 -34.29 13.00
C VAL A 376 47.32 -35.58 13.74
N LEU A 377 46.23 -36.24 13.32
CA LEU A 377 45.79 -37.52 13.87
C LEU A 377 46.53 -38.67 13.17
N GLY A 378 47.08 -39.60 13.96
CA GLY A 378 47.66 -40.85 13.47
C GLY A 378 49.15 -40.81 13.09
N GLY A 379 49.83 -39.68 13.31
CA GLY A 379 51.23 -39.49 12.91
C GLY A 379 51.39 -39.41 11.38
N ILE A 380 52.38 -38.65 10.91
CA ILE A 380 52.78 -38.72 9.50
C ILE A 380 53.70 -39.94 9.41
N GLU A 381 53.21 -41.06 8.88
CA GLU A 381 54.15 -42.03 8.32
C GLU A 381 54.92 -41.31 7.23
N ALA A 382 56.23 -41.15 7.46
CA ALA A 382 57.13 -40.49 6.55
C ALA A 382 57.20 -41.28 5.25
N GLU A 383 56.57 -40.80 4.18
CA GLU A 383 56.96 -40.98 2.77
C GLU A 383 55.90 -40.32 1.87
N GLU A 384 56.19 -39.15 1.30
CA GLU A 384 56.38 -38.93 -0.15
C GLU A 384 56.43 -37.40 -0.48
N SER A 385 57.54 -37.01 -1.09
CA SER A 385 58.02 -35.70 -1.58
C SER A 385 57.12 -34.44 -1.56
N ALA A 386 57.55 -33.45 -0.78
CA ALA A 386 56.96 -32.11 -0.63
C ALA A 386 57.28 -31.08 -1.74
N GLU A 387 57.69 -31.49 -2.95
CA GLU A 387 58.21 -30.53 -3.95
C GLU A 387 57.28 -30.22 -5.14
N GLU A 388 56.21 -31.00 -5.36
CA GLU A 388 55.32 -30.81 -6.54
C GLU A 388 54.00 -30.07 -6.25
N MET A 389 53.58 -29.99 -4.99
CA MET A 389 52.25 -29.48 -4.61
C MET A 389 52.14 -27.95 -4.62
N THR A 390 53.25 -27.22 -4.42
CA THR A 390 53.23 -25.77 -4.24
C THR A 390 53.16 -24.97 -5.54
N LYS A 391 53.63 -25.49 -6.68
CA LYS A 391 53.60 -24.74 -7.97
C LYS A 391 52.21 -24.66 -8.60
N LYS A 392 51.41 -25.73 -8.49
CA LYS A 392 50.11 -25.83 -9.16
C LYS A 392 49.04 -24.99 -8.46
N GLU A 393 49.06 -24.96 -7.13
CA GLU A 393 48.15 -24.13 -6.33
C GLU A 393 48.47 -22.64 -6.43
N ILE A 394 49.75 -22.26 -6.47
CA ILE A 394 50.16 -20.86 -6.68
C ILE A 394 49.76 -20.39 -8.09
N LEU A 395 49.99 -21.20 -9.12
CA LEU A 395 49.63 -20.86 -10.49
C LEU A 395 48.11 -20.71 -10.64
N PHE A 396 47.32 -21.57 -10.00
CA PHE A 396 45.86 -21.49 -10.00
C PHE A 396 45.35 -20.20 -9.33
N LYS A 397 45.92 -19.82 -8.18
CA LYS A 397 45.58 -18.57 -7.48
C LYS A 397 45.96 -17.32 -8.29
N MET A 398 47.11 -17.33 -8.99
CA MET A 398 47.52 -16.20 -9.85
C MET A 398 46.58 -16.00 -11.04
N VAL A 399 46.09 -17.09 -11.65
CA VAL A 399 45.12 -17.02 -12.76
C VAL A 399 43.79 -16.43 -12.31
N GLU A 400 43.30 -16.82 -11.12
CA GLU A 400 42.06 -16.26 -10.56
C GLU A 400 42.19 -14.76 -10.22
N ILE A 401 43.35 -14.30 -9.75
CA ILE A 401 43.62 -12.88 -9.52
C ILE A 401 43.63 -12.09 -10.85
N LEU A 402 44.29 -12.61 -11.89
CA LEU A 402 44.35 -11.98 -13.22
C LEU A 402 42.95 -11.81 -13.85
N LYS A 403 42.07 -12.81 -13.72
CA LYS A 403 40.67 -12.71 -14.19
C LYS A 403 39.91 -11.57 -13.51
N LYS A 404 40.07 -11.41 -12.20
CA LYS A 404 39.42 -10.33 -11.43
C LYS A 404 39.92 -8.95 -11.84
N VAL A 405 41.23 -8.80 -12.08
CA VAL A 405 41.81 -7.52 -12.53
C VAL A 405 41.29 -7.13 -13.92
N ILE A 406 41.19 -8.08 -14.85
CA ILE A 406 40.64 -7.84 -16.20
C ILE A 406 39.17 -7.41 -16.12
N GLN A 407 38.38 -8.05 -15.27
CA GLN A 407 36.97 -7.70 -15.07
C GLN A 407 36.79 -6.27 -14.54
N ILE A 408 37.61 -5.87 -13.56
CA ILE A 408 37.62 -4.50 -13.02
C ILE A 408 37.99 -3.48 -14.10
N TYR A 409 39.03 -3.76 -14.90
CA TYR A 409 39.44 -2.88 -16.00
C TYR A 409 38.34 -2.72 -17.06
N THR A 410 37.64 -3.80 -17.37
CA THR A 410 36.54 -3.79 -18.34
C THR A 410 35.37 -2.93 -17.85
N GLN A 411 35.04 -3.01 -16.56
CA GLN A 411 34.02 -2.16 -15.94
C GLN A 411 34.44 -0.68 -15.92
N LEU A 412 35.71 -0.39 -15.61
CA LEU A 412 36.25 0.97 -15.65
C LEU A 412 36.20 1.60 -17.04
N ILE A 413 36.51 0.83 -18.09
CA ILE A 413 36.41 1.30 -19.49
C ILE A 413 34.96 1.60 -19.88
N GLN A 414 33.98 0.83 -19.39
CA GLN A 414 32.57 1.08 -19.65
C GLN A 414 32.08 2.36 -18.95
N ILE A 415 32.53 2.60 -17.72
CA ILE A 415 32.23 3.83 -16.96
C ILE A 415 32.83 5.07 -17.63
N LEU A 416 34.00 4.95 -18.26
CA LEU A 416 34.67 6.06 -18.94
C LEU A 416 34.13 6.35 -20.37
N LYS A 417 33.25 5.49 -20.89
CA LYS A 417 32.67 5.61 -22.25
C LYS A 417 31.19 6.02 -22.27
N GLY A 418 30.52 6.03 -21.12
CA GLY A 418 29.18 6.60 -20.93
C GLY A 418 29.29 7.97 -20.26
#